data_AF-A0A1T5HVK2-F1
#
_entry.id   AF-A0A1T5HVK2-F1
#
_cell.length_a   1.000
_cell.length_b   1.000
_cell.length_c   1.000
_cell.angle_alpha   90.00
_cell.angle_beta   90.00
_cell.angle_gamma   90.00
#
_symmetry.space_group_name_H-M   'P 1'
#
loop_
_entity.id
_entity.type
_entity.pdbx_description
1 polymer ?
#
loop_
_entity_poly.entity_id
_entity_poly.type
_entity_poly.pdbx_seq_one_letter_code
_entity_poly.pdbx_strand_id
1 'polypeptide(L)'
;MMNNEQQQRSYYLYEQHVTHLTLQGKRPATIDGYSRALRRITHHLDKSPDTLTTNDLKRYFAQLINNHSWSTVRIDRNGLQKLWVSYAYFFSVSPFMTFPIFTYIKLLGLVQHFE
;
A
#
# COMPACT_ATOMS: atom_id res chain seq x y z
N MET A 1 17.15 -10.81 -4.08
CA MET A 1 16.12 -11.45 -4.91
C MET A 1 15.09 -12.07 -3.98
N MET A 2 13.81 -11.73 -4.13
CA MET A 2 12.72 -12.36 -3.39
C MET A 2 12.71 -13.89 -3.59
N ASN A 3 12.50 -14.64 -2.50
CA ASN A 3 12.34 -16.10 -2.57
C ASN A 3 10.95 -16.46 -3.13
N ASN A 4 10.79 -17.66 -3.67
CA ASN A 4 9.54 -18.15 -4.28
C ASN A 4 8.33 -18.02 -3.34
N GLU A 5 8.50 -18.29 -2.05
CA GLU A 5 7.45 -18.16 -1.04
C GLU A 5 7.02 -16.70 -0.82
N GLN A 6 7.99 -15.77 -0.82
CA GLN A 6 7.72 -14.34 -0.71
C GLN A 6 7.01 -13.82 -1.95
N GLN A 7 7.37 -14.36 -3.12
CA GLN A 7 6.72 -14.02 -4.38
C GLN A 7 5.26 -14.50 -4.41
N GLN A 8 4.98 -15.74 -4.01
CA GLN A 8 3.62 -16.25 -3.88
C GLN A 8 2.80 -15.44 -2.86
N ARG A 9 3.39 -15.11 -1.72
CA ARG A 9 2.73 -14.27 -0.71
C ARG A 9 2.41 -12.89 -1.26
N SER A 10 3.35 -12.25 -1.95
CA SER A 10 3.13 -10.95 -2.59
C SER A 10 2.02 -10.99 -3.64
N TYR A 11 1.90 -12.09 -4.38
CA TYR A 11 0.84 -12.29 -5.38
C TYR A 11 -0.52 -12.46 -4.71
N TYR A 12 -0.62 -13.30 -3.67
CA TYR A 12 -1.85 -13.46 -2.91
C TYR A 12 -2.34 -12.12 -2.33
N LEU A 13 -1.41 -11.39 -1.73
CA LEU A 13 -1.62 -10.06 -1.15
C LEU A 13 -2.07 -9.01 -2.20
N TYR A 14 -1.54 -9.13 -3.41
CA TYR A 14 -1.96 -8.31 -4.55
C TYR A 14 -3.41 -8.62 -4.98
N GLU A 15 -3.76 -9.90 -5.14
CA GLU A 15 -5.11 -10.33 -5.52
C GLU A 15 -6.17 -9.88 -4.52
N GLN A 16 -5.85 -9.98 -3.22
CA GLN A 16 -6.72 -9.48 -2.15
C GLN A 16 -6.93 -7.96 -2.24
N HIS A 17 -5.87 -7.20 -2.53
CA HIS A 17 -5.96 -5.76 -2.70
C HIS A 17 -6.84 -5.38 -3.90
N VAL A 18 -6.67 -6.05 -5.04
CA VAL A 18 -7.49 -5.83 -6.24
C VAL A 18 -8.96 -6.15 -5.97
N THR A 19 -9.22 -7.28 -5.30
CA THR A 19 -10.58 -7.68 -4.90
C THR A 19 -11.23 -6.62 -4.02
N HIS A 20 -10.50 -6.11 -3.01
CA HIS A 20 -11.00 -5.08 -2.12
C HIS A 20 -11.32 -3.77 -2.86
N LEU A 21 -10.45 -3.33 -3.78
CA LEU A 21 -10.70 -2.13 -4.58
C LEU A 21 -11.90 -2.30 -5.54
N THR A 22 -12.10 -3.51 -6.04
CA THR A 22 -13.23 -3.87 -6.89
C THR A 22 -14.53 -3.83 -6.10
N LEU A 23 -14.55 -4.39 -4.89
CA LEU A 23 -15.68 -4.32 -3.96
C LEU A 23 -16.00 -2.89 -3.53
N GLN A 24 -15.00 -2.00 -3.46
CA GLN A 24 -15.19 -0.56 -3.24
C GLN A 24 -15.73 0.20 -4.47
N GLY A 25 -15.97 -0.47 -5.60
CA GLY A 25 -16.47 0.15 -6.83
C GLY A 25 -15.46 1.09 -7.49
N LYS A 26 -14.15 0.89 -7.28
CA LYS A 26 -13.12 1.72 -7.93
C LYS A 26 -13.07 1.42 -9.43
N ARG A 27 -12.80 2.47 -10.22
CA ARG A 27 -12.64 2.34 -11.67
C ARG A 27 -11.44 1.45 -11.99
N PRO A 28 -11.49 0.62 -13.05
CA PRO A 28 -10.38 -0.24 -13.46
C PRO A 28 -9.05 0.51 -13.63
N ALA A 29 -9.10 1.74 -14.17
CA ALA A 29 -7.92 2.60 -14.32
C ALA A 29 -7.26 2.97 -12.99
N THR A 30 -8.04 3.12 -11.91
CA THR A 30 -7.53 3.40 -10.57
C THR A 30 -6.90 2.15 -9.96
N ILE A 31 -7.54 0.98 -10.15
CA ILE A 31 -7.01 -0.31 -9.70
C ILE A 31 -5.66 -0.56 -10.37
N ASP A 32 -5.58 -0.41 -11.69
CA ASP A 32 -4.33 -0.60 -12.43
C ASP A 32 -3.25 0.41 -12.01
N GLY A 33 -3.61 1.67 -11.76
CA GLY A 33 -2.69 2.67 -11.21
C GLY A 33 -2.08 2.24 -9.86
N TYR A 34 -2.88 1.71 -8.95
CA TYR A 34 -2.41 1.21 -7.66
C TYR A 34 -1.60 -0.08 -7.79
N SER A 35 -2.00 -0.98 -8.70
CA SER A 35 -1.25 -2.19 -9.04
C SER A 35 0.17 -1.88 -9.51
N ARG A 36 0.32 -0.86 -10.39
CA ARG A 36 1.62 -0.42 -10.88
C ARG A 36 2.48 0.20 -9.77
N ALA A 37 1.87 0.97 -8.87
CA ALA A 37 2.57 1.52 -7.71
C ALA A 37 3.15 0.42 -6.82
N LEU A 38 2.36 -0.63 -6.55
CA LEU A 38 2.80 -1.76 -5.74
C LEU A 38 3.99 -2.49 -6.38
N ARG A 39 3.92 -2.76 -7.69
CA ARG A 39 5.01 -3.40 -8.43
C ARG A 39 6.28 -2.55 -8.43
N ARG A 40 6.14 -1.22 -8.56
CA ARG A 40 7.30 -0.31 -8.51
C ARG A 40 7.98 -0.34 -7.15
N ILE A 41 7.24 -0.31 -6.05
CA ILE A 41 7.85 -0.34 -4.72
C ILE A 41 8.50 -1.68 -4.39
N THR A 42 7.85 -2.80 -4.74
CA THR A 42 8.41 -4.13 -4.48
C THR A 42 9.66 -4.38 -5.30
N HIS A 43 9.68 -3.94 -6.56
CA HIS A 43 10.86 -4.01 -7.41
C HIS A 43 11.98 -3.08 -6.93
N HIS A 44 11.66 -1.86 -6.50
CA HIS A 44 12.66 -0.88 -6.06
C HIS A 44 13.34 -1.28 -4.74
N LEU A 45 12.60 -1.91 -3.84
CA LEU A 45 13.11 -2.33 -2.53
C LEU A 45 13.52 -3.81 -2.49
N ASP A 46 13.21 -4.59 -3.53
CA ASP A 46 13.38 -6.06 -3.59
C ASP A 46 12.81 -6.76 -2.34
N LYS A 47 11.66 -6.26 -1.88
CA LYS A 47 10.98 -6.68 -0.65
C LYS A 47 9.50 -6.91 -0.92
N SER A 48 8.96 -7.88 -0.19
CA SER A 48 7.53 -8.17 -0.18
C SER A 48 6.75 -7.04 0.52
N PRO A 49 5.53 -6.68 0.08
CA PRO A 49 4.81 -5.51 0.59
C PRO A 49 4.45 -5.57 2.08
N ASP A 50 4.41 -6.77 2.64
CA ASP A 50 4.18 -7.08 4.05
C ASP A 50 5.41 -6.89 4.95
N THR A 51 6.63 -6.84 4.40
CA THR A 51 7.87 -6.60 5.17
C THR A 51 8.37 -5.17 5.07
N LEU A 52 7.61 -4.29 4.40
CA LEU A 52 7.94 -2.89 4.24
C LEU A 52 7.89 -2.15 5.57
N THR A 53 9.01 -1.52 5.93
CA THR A 53 9.08 -0.65 7.13
C THR A 53 8.81 0.80 6.77
N THR A 54 8.43 1.60 7.76
CA THR A 54 8.24 3.06 7.59
C THR A 54 9.50 3.76 7.06
N ASN A 55 10.69 3.28 7.43
CA ASN A 55 11.96 3.83 6.94
C ASN A 55 12.19 3.50 5.46
N ASP A 56 11.83 2.30 5.02
CA ASP A 56 11.90 1.92 3.60
C ASP A 56 10.97 2.81 2.76
N LEU A 57 9.74 3.06 3.24
CA LEU A 57 8.78 3.96 2.58
C LEU A 57 9.31 5.40 2.48
N LYS A 58 9.89 5.94 3.57
CA LYS A 58 10.48 7.28 3.57
C LYS A 58 11.60 7.40 2.54
N ARG A 59 12.49 6.41 2.48
CA ARG A 59 13.58 6.37 1.48
C ARG A 59 13.04 6.28 0.07
N TYR A 60 12.06 5.41 -0.17
CA TYR A 60 11.40 5.27 -1.47
C TYR A 60 10.79 6.59 -1.93
N PHE A 61 9.94 7.22 -1.12
CA PHE A 61 9.27 8.47 -1.50
C PHE A 61 10.23 9.64 -1.66
N ALA A 62 11.30 9.72 -0.84
CA ALA A 62 12.32 10.74 -1.00
C ALA A 62 13.05 10.63 -2.36
N GLN A 63 13.33 9.40 -2.81
CA GLN A 63 13.89 9.18 -4.15
C GLN A 63 12.85 9.41 -5.25
N LEU A 64 11.60 9.05 -4.99
CA LEU A 64 10.51 9.15 -5.95
C LEU A 64 10.18 10.59 -6.35
N ILE A 65 10.17 11.50 -5.37
CA ILE A 65 9.88 12.93 -5.60
C ILE A 65 10.95 13.57 -6.48
N ASN A 66 12.20 13.10 -6.42
CA ASN A 66 13.29 13.63 -7.24
C ASN A 66 13.25 13.12 -8.69
N ASN A 67 12.70 11.91 -8.91
CA ASN A 67 12.79 11.23 -10.20
C ASN A 67 11.46 11.20 -10.98
N HIS A 68 10.33 11.53 -10.35
CA HIS A 68 9.01 11.45 -10.97
C HIS A 68 8.14 12.66 -10.68
N SER A 69 7.11 12.83 -11.52
CA SER A 69 6.09 13.85 -11.32
C SER A 69 5.30 13.67 -10.03
N TRP A 70 4.84 14.78 -9.47
CA TRP A 70 3.96 14.79 -8.29
C TRP A 70 2.66 13.98 -8.48
N SER A 71 2.15 13.88 -9.71
CA SER A 71 1.00 13.03 -10.03
C SER A 71 1.29 11.55 -9.75
N THR A 72 2.47 11.07 -10.12
CA THR A 72 2.94 9.70 -9.89
C THR A 72 3.13 9.44 -8.40
N VAL A 73 3.78 10.38 -7.69
CA VAL A 73 3.97 10.30 -6.23
C VAL A 73 2.62 10.18 -5.50
N ARG A 74 1.61 10.94 -5.94
CA ARG A 74 0.27 10.91 -5.35
C ARG A 74 -0.45 9.59 -5.60
N ILE A 75 -0.35 9.03 -6.81
CA ILE A 75 -0.93 7.71 -7.13
C ILE A 75 -0.29 6.63 -6.27
N ASP A 76 1.04 6.63 -6.15
CA ASP A 76 1.78 5.66 -5.34
C ASP A 76 1.40 5.72 -3.87
N ARG A 77 1.33 6.94 -3.31
CA ARG A 77 0.95 7.14 -1.91
C ARG A 77 -0.48 6.67 -1.64
N ASN A 78 -1.41 7.02 -2.52
CA ASN A 78 -2.82 6.61 -2.37
C ASN A 78 -2.99 5.10 -2.53
N GLY A 79 -2.29 4.48 -3.47
CA GLY A 79 -2.30 3.03 -3.67
C GLY A 79 -1.81 2.29 -2.43
N LEU A 80 -0.66 2.71 -1.88
CA LEU A 80 -0.12 2.11 -0.65
C LEU A 80 -1.04 2.33 0.54
N GLN A 81 -1.59 3.53 0.73
CA GLN A 81 -2.52 3.78 1.82
C GLN A 81 -3.75 2.86 1.74
N LYS A 82 -4.31 2.66 0.55
CA LYS A 82 -5.47 1.78 0.35
C LYS A 82 -5.12 0.31 0.55
N LEU A 83 -3.92 -0.10 0.16
CA LEU A 83 -3.41 -1.44 0.42
C LEU A 83 -3.31 -1.69 1.93
N TRP A 84 -2.65 -0.81 2.67
CA TRP A 84 -2.45 -0.99 4.12
C TRP A 84 -3.76 -0.90 4.91
N VAL A 85 -4.67 -0.01 4.51
CA VAL A 85 -6.02 0.04 5.08
C VAL A 85 -6.76 -1.27 4.82
N SER A 86 -6.73 -1.80 3.59
CA SER A 86 -7.33 -3.10 3.27
C SER A 86 -6.78 -4.22 4.16
N TYR A 87 -5.47 -4.22 4.43
CA TYR A 87 -4.83 -5.22 5.28
C TYR A 87 -5.29 -5.04 6.72
N ALA A 88 -5.21 -3.82 7.25
CA ALA A 88 -5.63 -3.52 8.61
C ALA A 88 -7.10 -3.87 8.85
N TYR A 89 -7.98 -3.63 7.88
CA TYR A 89 -9.39 -4.05 7.96
C TYR A 89 -9.51 -5.57 8.01
N PHE A 90 -8.80 -6.32 7.15
CA PHE A 90 -8.82 -7.79 7.16
C PHE A 90 -8.26 -8.38 8.47
N PHE A 91 -7.16 -7.82 9.00
CA PHE A 91 -6.58 -8.24 10.28
C PHE A 91 -7.44 -7.82 11.49
N SER A 92 -8.18 -6.70 11.40
CA SER A 92 -9.08 -6.23 12.46
C SER A 92 -10.40 -7.02 12.57
N VAL A 93 -10.78 -7.80 11.55
CA VAL A 93 -11.90 -8.76 11.65
C VAL A 93 -11.45 -10.08 12.32
N SER A 94 -10.16 -10.25 12.58
CA SER A 94 -9.63 -11.35 13.39
C SER A 94 -9.53 -10.89 14.85
N PRO A 95 -10.31 -11.44 15.80
CA PRO A 95 -10.40 -10.94 17.17
C PRO A 95 -9.14 -11.21 18.04
N PHE A 96 -8.02 -11.65 17.46
CA PHE A 96 -6.86 -12.16 18.21
C PHE A 96 -5.61 -11.29 18.22
N MET A 97 -5.63 -10.06 17.66
CA MET A 97 -4.39 -9.27 17.60
C MET A 97 -4.61 -7.78 17.91
N THR A 98 -4.37 -7.41 19.16
CA THR A 98 -4.28 -6.02 19.62
C THR A 98 -2.92 -5.43 19.20
N PHE A 99 -2.91 -4.46 18.26
CA PHE A 99 -1.70 -3.67 17.99
C PHE A 99 -1.96 -2.16 17.78
N PRO A 100 -1.00 -1.31 18.19
CA PRO A 100 -1.14 0.14 18.40
C PRO A 100 -0.88 0.99 17.14
N ILE A 101 -1.11 0.46 15.94
CA ILE A 101 -0.86 1.19 14.68
C ILE A 101 -2.01 2.18 14.39
N PHE A 102 -3.21 1.91 14.90
CA PHE A 102 -4.40 2.75 14.72
C PHE A 102 -4.23 4.17 15.28
N THR A 103 -3.43 4.35 16.33
CA THR A 103 -3.17 5.66 16.93
C THR A 103 -2.37 6.56 15.99
N TYR A 104 -1.48 6.01 15.17
CA TYR A 104 -0.57 6.80 14.31
C TYR A 104 -1.20 7.25 12.98
N ILE A 105 -2.14 6.47 12.43
CA ILE A 105 -2.87 6.86 11.21
C ILE A 105 -3.80 8.06 11.48
N LYS A 106 -4.30 8.20 12.72
CA LYS A 106 -5.12 9.35 13.15
C LYS A 106 -4.28 10.58 13.51
N LEU A 107 -3.03 10.39 13.96
CA LEU A 107 -2.10 11.46 14.35
C LEU A 107 -1.35 12.13 13.18
N LEU A 108 -1.31 11.50 12.00
CA LEU A 108 -0.66 12.04 10.79
C LEU A 108 -1.60 12.88 9.89
N GLY A 109 -2.64 13.49 10.47
CA GLY A 109 -3.21 14.77 10.01
C GLY A 109 -3.33 14.99 8.50
N LEU A 110 -3.99 14.09 7.78
CA LEU A 110 -4.55 14.36 6.46
C LEU A 110 -6.06 14.09 6.49
N VAL A 111 -6.75 14.79 7.39
CA VAL A 111 -8.15 15.16 7.18
C VAL A 111 -8.12 16.28 6.15
N GLN A 112 -8.04 15.93 4.87
CA GLN A 112 -8.74 16.73 3.88
C GLN A 112 -10.17 16.20 3.87
N HIS A 113 -11.03 16.94 4.57
CA HIS A 113 -12.43 17.08 4.20
C HIS A 113 -12.51 17.17 2.67
N PHE A 114 -13.29 16.28 2.06
CA PHE A 114 -13.91 16.57 0.78
C PHE A 114 -15.36 16.13 0.91
N GLU A 115 -16.23 17.14 0.95
CA GLU A 115 -17.53 17.09 0.28
C GLU A 115 -17.38 16.60 -1.18
#